data_AF-A0A2M9KY84-F1
#
_entry.id   AF-A0A2M9KY84-F1
#
_cell.length_a   1.000
_cell.length_b   1.000
_cell.length_c   1.000
_cell.angle_alpha   90.00
_cell.angle_beta   90.00
_cell.angle_gamma   90.00
#
_symmetry.space_group_name_H-M   'P 1'
#
loop_
_entity.id
_entity.type
_entity.pdbx_description
1 polymer ?
#
loop_
_entity_poly.entity_id
_entity_poly.type
_entity_poly.pdbx_seq_one_letter_code
_entity_poly.pdbx_strand_id
1 'polypeptide(L)'
;MTDTIHVRGEGGTVIAMDLPLHEAIANRLATGQLQRVDADGRPLAGDPAPDLPDKPPAQGAPKAAWIDWATAQGADPDEAEAMTKGDLIEKYGTGAVE
;
A
#
# COMPACT_ATOMS: atom_id res chain seq x y z
N MET A 1 20.49 19.40 8.82
CA MET A 1 19.78 18.16 9.13
C MET A 1 19.51 17.53 7.79
N THR A 2 20.13 16.38 7.53
CA THR A 2 20.03 15.71 6.24
C THR A 2 18.83 14.79 6.28
N ASP A 3 17.86 15.02 5.39
CA ASP A 3 16.62 14.26 5.34
C ASP A 3 16.87 13.01 4.49
N THR A 4 16.89 11.84 5.14
CA THR A 4 17.15 10.56 4.47
C THR A 4 15.82 9.88 4.14
N ILE A 5 15.62 9.58 2.87
CA ILE A 5 14.44 8.87 2.36
C ILE A 5 14.81 7.43 2.01
N HIS A 6 13.84 6.51 2.03
CA HIS A 6 14.04 5.15 1.54
C HIS A 6 13.29 4.97 0.22
N VAL A 7 13.93 4.33 -0.75
CA VAL A 7 13.33 4.04 -2.07
C VAL A 7 13.49 2.57 -2.41
N ARG A 8 12.46 1.97 -2.98
CA ARG A 8 12.47 0.59 -3.47
C ARG A 8 12.72 0.60 -4.98
N GLY A 9 13.79 -0.08 -5.39
CA GLY A 9 14.11 -0.29 -6.81
C GLY A 9 13.38 -1.47 -7.45
N GLU A 10 13.55 -1.61 -8.77
CA GLU A 10 12.91 -2.66 -9.59
C GLU A 10 13.18 -4.09 -9.09
N GLY A 11 14.33 -4.32 -8.42
CA GLY A 11 14.67 -5.61 -7.80
C GLY A 11 14.09 -5.84 -6.40
N GLY A 12 13.24 -4.95 -5.89
CA GLY A 12 12.69 -5.02 -4.53
C GLY A 12 13.65 -4.54 -3.43
N THR A 13 14.86 -4.10 -3.79
CA THR A 13 15.85 -3.59 -2.84
C THR A 13 15.47 -2.20 -2.33
N VAL A 14 15.46 -2.04 -1.01
CA VAL A 14 15.28 -0.75 -0.32
C VAL A 14 16.63 -0.07 -0.16
N ILE A 15 16.73 1.18 -0.60
CA ILE A 15 17.95 1.97 -0.63
C ILE A 15 17.69 3.27 0.14
N ALA A 16 18.50 3.54 1.16
CA ALA A 16 18.48 4.81 1.88
C ALA A 16 19.23 5.88 1.07
N MET A 17 18.58 7.01 0.81
CA MET A 17 19.10 8.10 -0.01
C MET A 17 18.97 9.43 0.72
N ASP A 18 20.02 10.23 0.63
CA ASP A 18 20.13 11.50 1.32
C ASP A 18 19.66 12.67 0.43
N LEU A 19 18.92 13.62 0.99
CA LEU A 19 18.45 14.80 0.26
C LEU A 19 19.52 15.91 0.24
N PRO A 20 19.72 16.59 -0.90
CA PRO A 20 18.92 16.49 -2.14
C PRO A 20 19.26 15.25 -2.99
N LEU A 21 18.21 14.61 -3.51
CA LEU A 21 18.36 13.50 -4.45
C LEU A 21 19.01 13.99 -5.74
N HIS A 22 19.84 13.14 -6.33
CA HIS A 22 20.33 13.37 -7.68
C HIS A 22 19.16 13.40 -8.68
N GLU A 23 19.21 14.27 -9.71
CA GLU A 23 18.13 14.42 -10.70
C GLU A 23 17.72 13.10 -11.35
N ALA A 24 18.68 12.20 -11.61
CA ALA A 24 18.39 10.88 -12.16
C ALA A 24 17.47 10.04 -11.26
N ILE A 25 17.60 10.16 -9.94
CA ILE A 25 16.80 9.42 -8.96
C ILE A 25 15.42 10.09 -8.82
N ALA A 26 15.39 11.41 -8.75
CA ALA A 26 14.15 12.19 -8.71
C ALA A 26 13.27 11.90 -9.94
N ASN A 27 13.87 11.81 -11.13
CA ASN A 27 13.15 11.45 -12.36
C ASN A 27 12.63 10.01 -12.33
N ARG A 28 13.40 9.06 -11.76
CA ARG A 28 12.95 7.68 -11.62
C ARG A 28 11.78 7.50 -10.65
N LEU A 29 11.78 8.27 -9.54
CA LEU A 29 10.62 8.38 -8.66
C LEU A 29 9.42 8.97 -9.40
N ALA A 30 9.62 10.10 -10.10
CA ALA A 30 8.55 10.76 -10.85
C ALA A 30 7.95 9.91 -11.99
N THR A 31 8.74 8.99 -12.55
CA THR A 31 8.31 8.06 -13.61
C THR A 31 7.82 6.70 -13.09
N GLY A 32 7.81 6.49 -11.76
CA GLY A 32 7.36 5.25 -11.12
C GLY A 32 8.34 4.07 -11.23
N GLN A 33 9.59 4.32 -11.66
CA GLN A 33 10.66 3.30 -11.68
C GLN A 33 11.25 3.05 -10.29
N LEU A 34 11.08 3.99 -9.38
CA LEU A 34 11.45 3.87 -7.97
C LEU A 34 10.23 4.22 -7.15
N GLN A 35 9.90 3.38 -6.18
CA GLN A 35 8.78 3.63 -5.28
C GLN A 35 9.30 4.12 -3.93
N ARG A 36 8.73 5.21 -3.41
CA ARG A 36 9.13 5.69 -2.08
C ARG A 36 8.61 4.73 -1.01
N VAL A 37 9.50 4.29 -0.14
CA VAL A 37 9.19 3.34 0.94
C VAL A 37 9.68 3.87 2.27
N ASP A 38 9.25 3.25 3.36
CA ASP A 38 9.79 3.49 4.69
C ASP A 38 11.07 2.64 4.93
N ALA A 39 11.66 2.75 6.12
CA ALA A 39 12.86 1.99 6.49
C ALA A 39 12.61 0.46 6.52
N ASP A 40 11.38 0.03 6.78
CA ASP A 40 10.88 -1.34 6.75
C ASP A 40 10.60 -1.82 5.31
N GLY A 41 10.70 -0.93 4.31
CA GLY A 41 10.49 -1.24 2.91
C GLY A 41 9.02 -1.22 2.46
N ARG A 42 8.11 -0.73 3.30
CA ARG A 42 6.70 -0.60 2.95
C ARG A 42 6.47 0.68 2.14
N PRO A 43 5.56 0.65 1.15
CA PRO A 43 5.15 1.85 0.42
C PRO A 43 4.79 2.98 1.39
N LEU A 44 5.47 4.12 1.26
CA LEU A 44 5.01 5.32 1.95
C LEU A 44 3.71 5.75 1.27
N ALA A 45 2.65 6.05 2.05
CA ALA A 45 1.29 6.34 1.56
C ALA A 45 1.13 7.65 0.75
N GLY A 46 2.16 8.08 0.02
CA GLY A 46 2.15 9.25 -0.88
C GLY A 46 2.78 8.99 -2.24
N ASP A 47 3.18 7.75 -2.54
CA ASP A 47 3.60 7.30 -3.87
C ASP A 47 2.54 6.29 -4.36
N PRO A 48 2.11 6.30 -5.63
CA PRO A 48 1.07 5.41 -6.12
C PRO A 48 1.55 3.96 -6.02
N ALA A 49 1.28 3.33 -4.88
CA ALA A 49 1.31 1.89 -4.76
C ALA A 49 0.36 1.31 -5.82
N PRO A 50 0.68 0.16 -6.44
CA PRO A 50 -0.22 -0.48 -7.39
C PRO A 50 -1.58 -0.66 -6.72
N ASP A 51 -2.59 0.03 -7.25
CA ASP A 51 -3.99 0.14 -6.81
C ASP A 51 -4.38 -0.79 -5.66
N LEU A 52 -3.87 -0.53 -4.45
CA LEU A 52 -4.61 -0.97 -3.28
C LEU A 52 -5.82 -0.05 -3.29
N PRO A 53 -7.04 -0.61 -3.36
CA PRO A 53 -8.22 0.23 -3.30
C PRO A 53 -8.05 1.17 -2.10
N ASP A 54 -8.15 2.47 -2.35
CA ASP A 54 -8.02 3.48 -1.29
C ASP A 54 -9.27 3.51 -0.39
N LYS A 55 -10.34 2.86 -0.88
CA LYS A 55 -11.67 2.85 -0.29
C LYS A 55 -12.21 1.44 -0.18
N PRO A 56 -12.85 1.11 0.95
CA PRO A 56 -13.47 -0.20 1.12
C PRO A 56 -14.51 -0.45 0.03
N PRO A 57 -14.69 -1.71 -0.40
CA PRO A 57 -15.74 -2.07 -1.32
C PRO A 57 -17.11 -1.70 -0.74
N ALA A 58 -18.11 -1.49 -1.61
CA ALA A 58 -19.46 -1.18 -1.15
C ALA A 58 -20.01 -2.29 -0.25
N GLN A 59 -20.88 -1.97 0.71
CA GLN A 59 -21.48 -2.98 1.61
C GLN A 59 -22.26 -4.08 0.84
N GLY A 60 -22.80 -3.73 -0.33
CA GLY A 60 -23.43 -4.64 -1.28
C GLY A 60 -22.48 -5.45 -2.17
N ALA A 61 -21.18 -5.20 -2.12
CA ALA A 61 -20.17 -5.90 -2.92
C ALA A 61 -20.11 -7.39 -2.57
N PRO A 62 -19.66 -8.25 -3.50
CA PRO A 62 -19.49 -9.68 -3.25
C PRO A 62 -18.44 -9.92 -2.17
N LYS A 63 -18.56 -11.04 -1.45
CA LYS A 63 -17.57 -11.45 -0.44
C LYS A 63 -16.15 -11.49 -1.00
N ALA A 64 -15.98 -11.90 -2.26
CA ALA A 64 -14.69 -11.89 -2.96
C ALA A 64 -14.02 -10.51 -2.96
N ALA A 65 -14.78 -9.43 -3.17
CA ALA A 65 -14.23 -8.07 -3.12
C ALA A 65 -13.81 -7.67 -1.69
N TRP A 66 -14.53 -8.18 -0.68
CA TRP A 66 -14.18 -7.97 0.73
C TRP A 66 -12.97 -8.80 1.17
N ILE A 67 -12.77 -9.99 0.61
CA ILE A 67 -11.57 -10.82 0.83
C ILE A 67 -10.34 -10.13 0.24
N ASP A 68 -10.46 -9.63 -0.99
CA ASP A 68 -9.40 -8.88 -1.67
C ASP A 68 -9.03 -7.61 -0.89
N TRP A 69 -10.05 -6.86 -0.42
CA TRP A 69 -9.87 -5.71 0.48
C TRP A 69 -9.19 -6.08 1.79
N ALA A 70 -9.62 -7.15 2.45
CA ALA A 70 -9.00 -7.60 3.70
C ALA A 70 -7.53 -8.00 3.47
N THR A 71 -7.24 -8.69 2.36
CA THR A 71 -5.88 -9.11 1.98
C THR A 71 -5.00 -7.89 1.69
N ALA A 72 -5.56 -6.88 0.99
CA ALA A 72 -4.93 -5.58 0.75
C ALA A 72 -4.64 -4.81 2.05
N GLN A 73 -5.47 -4.98 3.09
CA GLN A 73 -5.28 -4.42 4.42
C GLN A 73 -4.31 -5.25 5.30
N GLY A 74 -3.78 -6.36 4.78
CA GLY A 74 -2.82 -7.22 5.48
C GLY A 74 -3.45 -8.43 6.20
N ALA A 75 -4.70 -8.78 5.91
CA ALA A 75 -5.30 -10.04 6.34
C ALA A 75 -4.77 -11.23 5.54
N ASP A 76 -4.69 -12.40 6.16
CA ASP A 76 -4.43 -13.63 5.44
C ASP A 76 -5.63 -14.01 4.55
N PRO A 77 -5.40 -14.41 3.28
CA PRO A 77 -6.47 -14.77 2.35
C PRO A 77 -7.31 -15.94 2.86
N ASP A 78 -6.68 -16.98 3.44
CA ASP A 78 -7.39 -18.11 4.05
C ASP A 78 -8.30 -17.71 5.22
N GLU A 79 -7.85 -16.76 6.06
CA GLU A 79 -8.70 -16.23 7.14
C GLU A 79 -9.83 -15.37 6.60
N ALA A 80 -9.55 -14.51 5.61
CA ALA A 80 -10.57 -13.68 4.98
C ALA A 80 -11.63 -14.53 4.25
N GLU A 81 -11.23 -15.65 3.64
CA GLU A 81 -12.13 -16.63 3.04
C GLU A 81 -12.93 -17.42 4.08
N ALA A 82 -12.36 -17.69 5.25
CA ALA A 82 -13.09 -18.30 6.38
C ALA A 82 -14.09 -17.32 7.02
N MET A 83 -13.78 -16.02 7.02
CA MET A 83 -14.65 -14.97 7.55
C MET A 83 -15.94 -14.81 6.72
N THR A 84 -17.01 -14.38 7.37
CA THR A 84 -18.24 -14.03 6.65
C THR A 84 -18.11 -12.63 6.05
N LYS A 85 -18.92 -12.34 5.01
CA LYS A 85 -18.99 -10.97 4.46
C LYS A 85 -19.30 -9.94 5.55
N GLY A 86 -20.16 -10.28 6.52
CA GLY A 86 -20.48 -9.44 7.67
C GLY A 86 -19.24 -9.12 8.50
N ASP A 87 -18.50 -10.14 8.91
CA ASP A 87 -17.27 -9.98 9.70
C ASP A 87 -16.21 -9.16 8.94
N LEU A 88 -16.10 -9.33 7.61
CA LEU A 88 -15.20 -8.54 6.76
C LEU A 88 -15.62 -7.06 6.69
N ILE A 89 -16.92 -6.78 6.56
CA ILE A 89 -17.47 -5.42 6.57
C ILE A 89 -17.28 -4.77 7.95
N GLU A 90 -17.51 -5.52 9.02
CA GLU A 90 -17.40 -5.01 10.40
C GLU A 90 -15.94 -4.72 10.77
N LYS A 91 -15.01 -5.61 10.41
CA LYS A 91 -13.58 -5.42 10.70
C LYS A 91 -12.90 -4.42 9.76
N TYR A 92 -13.17 -4.48 8.45
CA TYR A 92 -12.42 -3.74 7.44
C TYR A 92 -13.24 -2.64 6.75
N GLY A 93 -14.55 -2.56 6.99
CA GLY A 93 -15.42 -1.51 6.43
C GLY A 93 -15.41 -0.20 7.24
N THR A 94 -14.76 -0.15 8.41
CA THR A 94 -14.67 1.04 9.28
C THR A 94 -13.63 2.09 8.83
N GLY A 95 -13.25 2.10 7.55
CA GLY A 95 -12.41 3.15 6.95
C GLY A 95 -13.19 4.31 6.32
N ALA A 96 -14.52 4.23 6.28
CA ALA A 96 -15.38 5.34 5.85
C ALA A 96 -15.90 6.10 7.07
N VAL A 97 -15.02 6.78 7.80
CA VAL A 97 -15.44 7.89 8.67
C VAL A 97 -15.17 9.18 7.92
N GLU A 98 -16.20 10.02 7.94
CA GLU A 98 -16.53 11.16 7.09
C GLU A 98 -15.48 12.29 7.01
#